data_AF-A0A429FH66-F1
#
_entry.id   AF-A0A429FH66-F1
#
_cell.length_a   1.000
_cell.length_b   1.000
_cell.length_c   1.000
_cell.angle_alpha   90.00
_cell.angle_beta   90.00
_cell.angle_gamma   90.00
#
_symmetry.space_group_name_H-M   'P 1'
#
loop_
_entity.id
_entity.type
_entity.pdbx_description
1 polymer ?
#
loop_
_entity_poly.entity_id
_entity_poly.type
_entity_poly.pdbx_seq_one_letter_code
_entity_poly.pdbx_strand_id
1 'polypeptide(L)'
;MTWPEKDTRRVSLRNGQSFLWHLDADWETTTRAIRVKEDGTDGQILVLDPYHHAFLPTQTQVRRAIHDAFRAGWQPATRRPPLEMRFDGERFVP
;
A
#
# COMPACT_ATOMS: atom_id res chain seq x y z
N MET A 1 -4.16 11.03 10.29
CA MET A 1 -2.70 11.12 10.04
C MET A 1 -2.53 11.81 8.70
N THR A 2 -1.92 12.99 8.65
CA THR A 2 -1.78 13.76 7.40
C THR A 2 -0.63 13.16 6.59
N TRP A 3 -0.92 12.67 5.38
CA TRP A 3 0.09 12.08 4.51
C TRP A 3 0.95 13.18 3.90
N PRO A 4 2.28 13.05 3.87
CA PRO A 4 3.14 14.04 3.23
C PRO A 4 2.85 14.09 1.72
N GLU A 5 2.74 15.29 1.13
CA GLU A 5 2.54 15.43 -0.32
C GLU A 5 3.70 14.87 -1.14
N LYS A 6 4.92 14.99 -0.59
CA LYS A 6 6.13 14.45 -1.20
C LYS A 6 6.05 12.91 -1.19
N ASP A 7 6.26 12.30 -2.35
CA ASP A 7 6.24 10.84 -2.58
C ASP A 7 4.89 10.12 -2.40
N THR A 8 3.79 10.87 -2.18
CA THR A 8 2.43 10.32 -2.28
C THR A 8 2.00 10.27 -3.74
N ARG A 9 1.58 9.09 -4.20
CA ARG A 9 1.06 8.87 -5.54
C ARG A 9 -0.36 8.32 -5.46
N ARG A 10 -1.15 8.61 -6.49
CA ARG A 10 -2.52 8.10 -6.62
C ARG A 10 -2.57 6.91 -7.58
N VAL A 11 -3.42 5.95 -7.26
CA VAL A 11 -3.76 4.84 -8.14
C VAL A 11 -5.25 4.56 -8.10
N SER A 12 -5.87 4.54 -9.27
CA SER A 12 -7.28 4.18 -9.41
C SER A 12 -7.42 2.76 -9.93
N LEU A 13 -8.40 2.04 -9.40
CA LEU A 13 -8.83 0.74 -9.89
C LEU A 13 -9.93 0.92 -10.96
N ARG A 14 -10.21 -0.14 -11.73
CA ARG A 14 -11.22 -0.10 -12.78
C ARG A 14 -12.65 0.11 -12.27
N ASN A 15 -12.90 -0.20 -11.00
CA ASN A 15 -14.21 -0.04 -10.36
C ASN A 15 -14.47 1.40 -9.85
N GLY A 16 -13.57 2.35 -10.11
CA GLY A 16 -13.70 3.75 -9.69
C GLY A 16 -13.10 4.05 -8.31
N GLN A 17 -12.72 3.04 -7.52
CA GLN A 17 -12.02 3.27 -6.26
C GLN A 17 -10.63 3.84 -6.52
N SER A 18 -10.24 4.82 -5.70
CA SER A 18 -8.93 5.46 -5.77
C SER A 18 -8.21 5.31 -4.45
N PHE A 19 -6.91 5.08 -4.56
CA PHE A 19 -6.03 4.86 -3.43
C PHE A 19 -4.85 5.81 -3.50
N LEU A 20 -4.42 6.27 -2.34
CA LEU A 20 -3.16 6.96 -2.17
C LEU A 20 -2.16 5.93 -1.67
N TRP A 21 -0.96 5.95 -2.24
CA TRP A 21 0.16 5.18 -1.73
C TRP A 21 1.37 6.08 -1.55
N HIS A 22 2.11 5.85 -0.48
CA HIS A 22 3.32 6.61 -0.17
C HIS A 22 4.44 5.67 0.19
N LEU A 23 5.65 6.02 -0.23
CA LEU A 23 6.87 5.41 0.30
C LEU A 23 7.09 6.03 1.69
N ASP A 24 7.40 5.22 2.70
CA ASP A 24 7.70 5.77 4.02
C ASP A 24 8.91 6.72 3.95
N ALA A 25 8.95 7.76 4.79
CA ALA A 25 10.07 8.72 4.79
C ALA A 25 11.40 8.04 5.15
N ASP A 26 11.33 6.92 5.87
CA ASP A 26 12.46 6.03 6.18
C ASP A 26 12.79 5.02 5.06
N TRP A 27 12.30 5.25 3.83
CA TRP A 27 12.58 4.41 2.65
C TRP A 27 14.09 4.24 2.40
N GLU A 28 14.91 5.22 2.76
CA GLU A 28 16.36 5.16 2.59
C GLU A 28 17.10 4.57 3.80
N THR A 29 16.50 4.56 5.00
CA THR A 29 17.22 4.37 6.28
C THR A 29 16.91 3.09 7.04
N THR A 30 15.65 2.62 7.11
CA THR A 30 15.30 1.61 8.14
C THR A 30 14.18 0.64 7.80
N THR A 31 13.04 1.10 7.26
CA THR A 31 11.85 0.26 7.04
C THR A 31 11.23 0.60 5.69
N ARG A 32 11.53 -0.19 4.66
CA ARG A 32 11.12 0.06 3.28
C ARG A 32 9.68 -0.36 3.04
N ALA A 33 8.72 0.24 3.73
CA ALA A 33 7.32 -0.09 3.54
C ALA A 33 6.62 0.91 2.61
N ILE A 34 5.67 0.40 1.83
CA ILE A 34 4.73 1.21 1.04
C ILE A 34 3.43 1.21 1.84
N ARG A 35 2.94 2.38 2.24
CA ARG A 35 1.62 2.45 2.85
C ARG A 35 0.60 2.82 1.79
N VAL A 36 -0.57 2.20 1.85
CA VAL A 36 -1.69 2.42 0.94
C VAL A 36 -2.95 2.70 1.76
N LYS A 37 -3.74 3.68 1.35
CA LYS A 37 -5.07 3.96 1.90
C LYS A 37 -6.06 4.32 0.80
N GLU A 38 -7.34 4.12 1.06
CA GLU A 38 -8.39 4.62 0.16
C GLU A 38 -8.49 6.14 0.26
N ASP A 39 -8.54 6.79 -0.91
CA ASP A 39 -8.60 8.23 -1.04
C ASP A 39 -9.92 8.77 -0.45
N GLY A 40 -9.83 9.84 0.34
CA GLY A 40 -10.98 10.39 1.06
C GLY A 40 -11.42 9.62 2.32
N THR A 41 -10.68 8.60 2.77
CA THR A 41 -11.00 7.84 3.98
C THR A 41 -9.83 7.77 4.97
N ASP A 42 -10.16 7.60 6.26
CA ASP A 42 -9.22 7.27 7.35
C ASP A 42 -9.44 5.82 7.84
N GLY A 43 -9.83 4.91 6.95
CA GLY A 43 -10.09 3.52 7.31
C GLY A 43 -8.81 2.68 7.44
N GLN A 44 -8.85 1.41 7.03
CA GLN A 44 -7.74 0.49 7.26
C GLN A 44 -6.57 0.81 6.33
N ILE A 45 -5.40 1.03 6.92
CA ILE A 45 -4.14 1.20 6.17
C ILE A 45 -3.63 -0.17 5.72
N LEU A 46 -3.14 -0.26 4.49
CA LEU A 46 -2.38 -1.40 3.99
C LEU A 46 -0.89 -1.05 4.01
N VAL A 47 -0.06 -1.92 4.54
CA VAL A 47 1.40 -1.76 4.63
C VAL A 47 2.02 -2.89 3.82
N LEU A 48 2.75 -2.53 2.77
CA LEU A 48 3.40 -3.47 1.86
C LEU A 48 4.91 -3.46 2.12
N ASP A 49 5.45 -4.59 2.52
CA ASP A 49 6.89 -4.85 2.57
C ASP A 49 7.33 -5.50 1.24
N PRO A 50 8.05 -4.79 0.35
CA PRO A 50 8.53 -5.33 -0.91
C PRO A 50 9.69 -6.33 -0.76
N TYR A 51 10.15 -6.60 0.47
CA TYR A 51 11.17 -7.59 0.84
C TYR A 51 12.59 -7.37 0.27
N HIS A 52 12.77 -6.62 -0.83
CA HIS A 52 14.06 -6.45 -1.50
C HIS A 52 14.48 -5.00 -1.71
N HIS A 53 15.75 -4.73 -1.37
CA HIS A 53 16.40 -3.41 -1.43
C HIS A 53 16.59 -2.80 -2.83
N ALA A 54 16.15 -3.49 -3.89
CA ALA A 54 16.26 -3.03 -5.28
C ALA A 54 14.89 -2.80 -5.94
N PHE A 55 13.80 -2.98 -5.19
CA PHE A 55 12.46 -2.92 -5.75
C PHE A 55 11.84 -1.54 -5.56
N LEU A 56 11.82 -0.73 -6.61
CA LEU A 56 10.96 0.44 -6.68
C LEU A 56 9.58 -0.01 -7.16
N PRO A 57 8.53 0.08 -6.31
CA PRO A 57 7.20 -0.36 -6.69
C PRO A 57 6.65 0.51 -7.83
N THR A 58 6.28 -0.15 -8.91
CA THR A 58 5.54 0.47 -10.01
C THR A 58 4.06 0.59 -9.66
N GLN A 59 3.35 1.52 -10.32
CA GLN A 59 1.90 1.67 -10.12
C GLN A 59 1.15 0.35 -10.41
N THR A 60 1.63 -0.46 -11.35
CA THR A 60 1.08 -1.79 -11.67
C THR A 60 1.23 -2.78 -10.52
N GLN A 61 2.39 -2.80 -9.86
CA GLN A 61 2.64 -3.67 -8.71
C GLN A 61 1.79 -3.27 -7.51
N VAL A 62 1.64 -1.96 -7.25
CA VAL A 62 0.74 -1.47 -6.19
C VAL A 62 -0.72 -1.86 -6.48
N ARG A 63 -1.19 -1.78 -7.74
CA ARG A 63 -2.52 -2.29 -8.10
C ARG A 63 -2.68 -3.78 -7.80
N ARG A 64 -1.69 -4.60 -8.15
CA ARG A 64 -1.71 -6.04 -7.86
C ARG A 64 -1.74 -6.31 -6.35
N ALA A 65 -0.89 -5.63 -5.59
CA ALA A 65 -0.86 -5.72 -4.13
C ALA A 65 -2.22 -5.36 -3.49
N ILE A 66 -2.88 -4.31 -3.98
CA ILE A 66 -4.25 -3.96 -3.54
C ILE A 66 -5.23 -5.11 -3.81
N HIS A 67 -5.16 -5.75 -4.98
CA HIS A 67 -6.01 -6.91 -5.27
C HIS A 67 -5.73 -8.11 -4.36
N ASP A 68 -4.47 -8.38 -4.05
CA ASP A 68 -4.09 -9.45 -3.12
C ASP A 68 -4.52 -9.12 -1.68
N ALA A 69 -4.42 -7.86 -1.27
CA ALA A 69 -4.91 -7.36 0.01
C ALA A 69 -6.42 -7.56 0.17
N PHE A 70 -7.20 -7.25 -0.88
CA PHE A 70 -8.65 -7.53 -0.86
C PHE A 70 -8.95 -9.02 -0.67
N ARG A 71 -8.18 -9.91 -1.33
CA ARG A 71 -8.32 -11.36 -1.15
C ARG A 71 -7.93 -11.81 0.27
N ALA A 72 -6.98 -11.11 0.89
CA ALA A 72 -6.56 -11.33 2.27
C ALA A 72 -7.48 -10.70 3.32
N GLY A 73 -8.55 -10.02 2.91
CA GLY A 73 -9.54 -9.43 3.82
C GLY A 73 -9.28 -7.99 4.22
N TRP A 74 -8.48 -7.25 3.45
CA TRP A 74 -8.30 -5.81 3.64
C TRP A 74 -9.63 -5.06 3.47
N GLN A 75 -9.93 -4.17 4.43
CA GLN A 75 -11.16 -3.39 4.49
C GLN A 75 -10.85 -1.88 4.53
N PRO A 76 -10.48 -1.28 3.39
CA PRO A 76 -9.98 0.10 3.34
C PRO A 76 -10.93 1.14 3.92
N ALA A 77 -12.24 0.96 3.79
CA ALA A 77 -13.25 1.87 4.33
C ALA A 77 -13.50 1.72 5.85
N THR A 78 -13.05 0.63 6.48
CA THR A 78 -13.33 0.34 7.89
C THR A 78 -12.13 0.68 8.75
N ARG A 79 -12.32 1.43 9.84
CA ARG A 79 -11.23 1.75 10.76
C ARG A 79 -10.79 0.51 11.54
N ARG A 80 -9.67 -0.08 11.14
CA ARG A 80 -9.06 -1.29 11.71
C ARG A 80 -7.55 -1.10 11.85
N PRO A 81 -6.87 -1.96 12.65
CA PRO A 81 -5.41 -2.03 12.63
C PRO A 81 -4.89 -2.22 11.20
N PRO A 82 -3.70 -1.70 10.87
CA PRO A 82 -3.12 -1.89 9.54
C PRO A 82 -3.07 -3.35 9.13
N LEU A 83 -3.33 -3.64 7.86
CA LEU A 83 -3.02 -4.94 7.28
C LEU A 83 -1.60 -4.87 6.74
N GLU A 84 -0.72 -5.73 7.26
CA GLU A 84 0.63 -5.89 6.74
C GLU A 84 0.64 -7.00 5.70
N MET A 85 1.39 -6.79 4.62
CA MET A 85 1.63 -7.81 3.62
C MET A 85 3.07 -7.74 3.14
N ARG A 86 3.68 -8.89 2.92
CA ARG A 86 5.05 -9.04 2.41
C ARG A 86 5.05 -9.64 1.02
N PHE A 87 5.97 -9.19 0.19
CA PHE A 87 6.21 -9.78 -1.12
C PHE A 87 7.03 -11.07 -0.97
N ASP A 88 6.48 -12.21 -1.42
CA ASP A 88 7.13 -13.53 -1.35
C ASP A 88 8.00 -13.85 -2.58
N GLY A 89 8.04 -12.94 -3.57
CA GLY A 89 8.69 -13.14 -4.87
C GLY A 89 7.70 -13.24 -6.03
N GLU A 90 6.44 -13.57 -5.75
CA GLU A 90 5.37 -13.70 -6.75
C GLU A 90 4.20 -12.75 -6.46
N ARG A 91 3.77 -12.66 -5.19
CA ARG A 91 2.60 -11.90 -4.76
C ARG A 91 2.80 -11.33 -3.36
N PHE A 92 1.85 -10.48 -2.95
CA PHE A 92 1.79 -10.01 -1.57
C PHE A 92 0.95 -10.98 -0.75
N VAL A 93 1.49 -11.41 0.39
CA VAL A 93 0.83 -12.29 1.36
C VAL A 93 0.88 -11.64 2.75
N PRO A 94 -0.14 -11.85 3.61
CA PRO A 94 -0.11 -11.37 5.00
C PRO A 94 1.09 -11.92 5.80
#